data_AF-A0A8T3MLT7-F1
#
_entry.id   AF-A0A8T3MLT7-F1
#
_cell.length_a   1.000
_cell.length_b   1.000
_cell.length_c   1.000
_cell.angle_alpha   90.00
_cell.angle_beta   90.00
_cell.angle_gamma   90.00
#
_symmetry.space_group_name_H-M   'P 1'
#
loop_
_entity.id
_entity.type
_entity.pdbx_description
1 polymer ?
#
loop_
_entity_poly.entity_id
_entity_poly.type
_entity_poly.pdbx_seq_one_letter_code
_entity_poly.pdbx_strand_id
1 'polypeptide(L)'
;MTRMVAAVTAATTGLGLWWGLTEPLPVPPLVLFGVPTVILVCSGVIAGRLGALAAPCALMFSLFIGSILATQLHQAFAPSFPPVSRFGGVLTLDLPALLVPLAAAVALGAIGGFAGERLLPTGG
;
A
#
# COMPACT_ATOMS: atom_id res chain seq x y z
N MET A 1 -13.50 15.09 1.85
CA MET A 1 -12.10 15.23 1.38
C MET A 1 -11.10 14.81 2.48
N THR A 2 -11.19 15.40 3.68
CA THR A 2 -10.24 15.16 4.80
C THR A 2 -10.06 13.68 5.15
N ARG A 3 -11.14 12.89 5.19
CA ARG A 3 -11.09 11.43 5.43
C ARG A 3 -10.28 10.67 4.38
N MET A 4 -10.42 11.04 3.10
CA MET A 4 -9.64 10.43 2.02
C MET A 4 -8.16 10.77 2.15
N VAL A 5 -7.83 12.05 2.38
CA VAL A 5 -6.44 12.47 2.55
C VAL A 5 -5.80 11.75 3.73
N ALA A 6 -6.47 11.69 4.89
CA ALA A 6 -5.99 10.97 6.06
C ALA A 6 -5.81 9.47 5.80
N ALA A 7 -6.77 8.83 5.11
CA ALA A 7 -6.68 7.42 4.75
C ALA A 7 -5.50 7.14 3.82
N VAL A 8 -5.31 7.99 2.81
CA VAL A 8 -4.21 7.86 1.85
C VAL A 8 -2.87 8.09 2.53
N THR A 9 -2.70 9.16 3.32
CA THR A 9 -1.42 9.46 3.99
C THR A 9 -1.05 8.41 5.02
N ALA A 10 -2.00 7.94 5.82
CA ALA A 10 -1.76 6.89 6.81
C ALA A 10 -1.38 5.56 6.15
N ALA A 11 -2.16 5.12 5.15
CA ALA A 11 -1.87 3.87 4.43
C ALA A 11 -0.57 3.95 3.63
N THR A 12 -0.31 5.09 2.99
CA THR A 12 0.94 5.35 2.25
C THR A 12 2.16 5.20 3.16
N THR A 13 2.14 5.85 4.32
CA THR A 13 3.27 5.82 5.26
C THR A 13 3.45 4.43 5.86
N GLY A 14 2.36 3.81 6.33
CA GLY A 14 2.41 2.48 6.93
C GLY A 14 2.89 1.40 5.96
N LEU A 15 2.36 1.41 4.74
CA LEU A 15 2.78 0.47 3.70
C LEU A 15 4.17 0.79 3.16
N GLY A 16 4.52 2.06 2.99
CA GLY A 16 5.88 2.44 2.56
C GLY A 16 6.94 1.89 3.51
N LEU A 17 6.71 1.98 4.82
CA LEU A 17 7.57 1.37 5.83
C LEU A 17 7.55 -0.16 5.77
N TRP A 18 6.36 -0.76 5.61
CA TRP A 18 6.23 -2.21 5.46
C TRP A 18 7.09 -2.73 4.30
N TRP A 19 6.98 -2.13 3.12
CA TRP A 19 7.77 -2.50 1.94
C TRP A 19 9.27 -2.28 2.15
N GLY A 20 9.65 -1.14 2.73
CA GLY A 20 11.06 -0.80 2.99
C GLY A 20 11.75 -1.80 3.93
N LEU A 21 11.04 -2.28 4.95
CA LEU A 21 11.58 -3.20 5.96
C LEU A 21 11.51 -4.67 5.54
N THR A 22 10.54 -5.05 4.70
CA THR A 22 10.33 -6.45 4.33
C THR A 22 11.09 -6.88 3.08
N GLU A 23 11.54 -5.94 2.23
CA GLU A 23 12.34 -6.28 1.05
C GLU A 23 13.62 -7.10 1.34
N PRO A 24 14.44 -6.79 2.37
CA PRO A 24 15.64 -7.58 2.64
C PRO A 24 15.34 -8.95 3.27
N LEU A 25 14.09 -9.23 3.65
CA LEU A 25 13.71 -10.41 4.42
C LEU A 25 12.98 -11.44 3.54
N PRO A 26 13.24 -12.75 3.71
CA PRO A 26 12.45 -13.80 3.08
C PRO A 26 11.09 -13.91 3.78
N VAL A 27 10.20 -12.94 3.53
CA VAL A 27 8.86 -12.90 4.11
C VAL A 27 7.96 -13.85 3.31
N PRO A 28 7.24 -14.78 3.96
CA PRO A 28 6.29 -15.64 3.28
C PRO A 28 5.24 -14.83 2.51
N PRO A 29 4.85 -15.22 1.27
CA PRO A 29 3.94 -14.44 0.43
C PRO A 29 2.62 -14.07 1.14
N LEU A 30 2.11 -14.96 1.98
CA LEU A 30 0.88 -14.74 2.73
C LEU A 30 1.00 -13.56 3.72
N VAL A 31 2.15 -13.39 4.35
CA VAL A 31 2.43 -12.25 5.23
C VAL A 31 2.70 -10.99 4.41
N LEU A 32 3.47 -11.13 3.33
CA LEU A 32 3.84 -10.02 2.44
C LEU A 32 2.61 -9.29 1.88
N PHE A 33 1.57 -10.03 1.49
CA PHE A 33 0.33 -9.47 0.94
C PHE A 33 -0.81 -9.34 1.95
N GLY A 34 -0.80 -10.10 3.05
CA GLY A 34 -1.81 -10.04 4.09
C GLY A 34 -1.88 -8.67 4.76
N VAL A 35 -0.73 -8.12 5.16
CA VAL A 35 -0.66 -6.79 5.81
C VAL A 35 -1.15 -5.68 4.86
N PRO A 36 -0.68 -5.60 3.60
CA PRO A 36 -1.24 -4.67 2.61
C PRO A 36 -2.74 -4.80 2.40
N THR A 37 -3.26 -6.03 2.31
CA THR A 37 -4.69 -6.27 2.11
C THR A 37 -5.50 -5.65 3.25
N VAL A 38 -5.13 -5.89 4.50
CA VAL A 38 -5.82 -5.35 5.67
C VAL A 38 -5.74 -3.82 5.69
N ILE A 39 -4.56 -3.24 5.43
CA ILE A 39 -4.39 -1.79 5.42
C ILE A 39 -5.21 -1.12 4.32
N LEU A 40 -5.30 -1.72 3.12
CA LEU A 40 -6.10 -1.18 2.02
C LEU A 40 -7.59 -1.24 2.31
N VAL A 41 -8.08 -2.32 2.93
CA VAL A 41 -9.47 -2.40 3.41
C VAL A 41 -9.74 -1.31 4.45
N CYS A 42 -8.86 -1.15 5.44
CA CYS A 42 -8.97 -0.10 6.45
C CYS A 42 -8.94 1.31 5.84
N SER A 43 -8.08 1.53 4.84
CA SER A 43 -8.04 2.79 4.07
C SER A 43 -9.39 3.06 3.40
N GLY A 44 -9.99 2.02 2.79
CA GLY A 44 -11.35 2.07 2.27
C GLY A 44 -12.37 2.46 3.33
N VAL A 45 -12.40 1.76 4.47
CA VAL A 45 -13.31 2.03 5.60
C VAL A 45 -13.22 3.49 6.04
N ILE A 46 -12.00 4.01 6.21
CA ILE A 46 -11.80 5.40 6.62
C ILE A 46 -12.26 6.36 5.51
N ALA A 47 -12.00 6.06 4.24
CA ALA A 47 -12.35 6.93 3.12
C ALA A 47 -13.84 6.91 2.71
N GLY A 48 -14.63 5.91 3.11
CA GLY A 48 -16.07 5.79 2.77
C GLY A 48 -16.29 5.62 1.26
N ARG A 49 -17.26 6.34 0.65
CA ARG A 49 -17.48 6.36 -0.82
C ARG A 49 -16.24 6.58 -1.69
N LEU A 50 -15.20 7.22 -1.15
CA LEU A 50 -13.95 7.46 -1.88
C LEU A 50 -12.95 6.31 -1.74
N GLY A 51 -13.30 5.22 -1.07
CA GLY A 51 -12.42 4.08 -0.79
C GLY A 51 -11.85 3.41 -2.05
N ALA A 52 -12.66 3.30 -3.10
CA ALA A 52 -12.23 2.76 -4.40
C ALA A 52 -11.11 3.57 -5.07
N LEU A 53 -10.96 4.85 -4.71
CA LEU A 53 -9.89 5.73 -5.18
C LEU A 53 -8.76 5.84 -4.15
N ALA A 54 -9.10 5.89 -2.86
CA ALA A 54 -8.13 6.04 -1.78
C ALA A 54 -7.14 4.87 -1.73
N ALA A 55 -7.63 3.63 -1.82
CA ALA A 55 -6.80 2.43 -1.73
C ALA A 55 -5.77 2.30 -2.87
N PRO A 56 -6.11 2.41 -4.17
CA PRO A 56 -5.10 2.34 -5.23
C PRO A 56 -4.12 3.51 -5.19
N CYS A 57 -4.57 4.73 -4.84
CA CYS A 57 -3.67 5.86 -4.64
C CYS A 57 -2.67 5.60 -3.50
N ALA A 58 -3.17 5.13 -2.35
CA ALA A 58 -2.33 4.78 -1.21
C ALA A 58 -1.33 3.67 -1.56
N LEU A 59 -1.76 2.66 -2.32
CA LEU A 59 -0.88 1.61 -2.80
C LEU A 59 0.25 2.19 -3.67
N MET A 60 -0.08 3.01 -4.69
CA MET A 60 0.92 3.60 -5.57
C MET A 60 1.96 4.45 -4.82
N PHE A 61 1.49 5.36 -3.95
CA PHE A 61 2.41 6.18 -3.16
C PHE A 61 3.23 5.33 -2.18
N SER A 62 2.64 4.29 -1.59
CA SER A 62 3.37 3.39 -0.71
C SER A 62 4.47 2.63 -1.40
N LEU A 63 4.24 2.15 -2.63
CA LEU A 63 5.24 1.44 -3.42
C LEU A 63 6.39 2.36 -3.82
N PHE A 64 6.07 3.62 -4.14
CA PHE A 64 7.07 4.65 -4.41
C PHE A 64 7.92 4.98 -3.18
N ILE A 65 7.29 5.22 -2.03
CA ILE A 65 8.04 5.50 -0.78
C ILE A 65 8.83 4.27 -0.35
N GLY A 66 8.22 3.09 -0.43
CA GLY A 66 8.85 1.83 -0.08
C GLY A 66 10.10 1.55 -0.93
N SER A 67 10.07 1.87 -2.23
CA SER A 67 11.21 1.60 -3.12
C SER A 67 12.36 2.55 -2.81
N ILE A 68 12.07 3.81 -2.49
CA ILE A 68 13.07 4.78 -2.03
C ILE A 68 13.67 4.31 -0.70
N LEU A 69 12.84 3.99 0.30
CA LEU A 69 13.30 3.54 1.62
C LEU A 69 14.16 2.29 1.52
N ALA A 70 13.67 1.26 0.80
CA ALA A 70 14.43 0.03 0.59
C ALA A 70 15.77 0.33 -0.10
N THR A 71 15.77 1.14 -1.16
CA THR A 71 17.01 1.50 -1.87
C THR A 71 18.00 2.21 -0.95
N GLN A 72 17.56 3.19 -0.16
CA GLN A 72 18.44 3.91 0.77
C GLN A 72 18.98 3.01 1.88
N LEU A 73 18.16 2.09 2.40
CA LEU A 73 18.61 1.09 3.37
C LEU A 73 19.66 0.15 2.77
N HIS A 74 19.45 -0.35 1.54
CA HIS A 74 20.43 -1.20 0.86
C HIS A 74 21.75 -0.45 0.61
N GLN A 75 21.68 0.81 0.15
CA GLN A 75 22.87 1.63 -0.07
C GLN A 75 23.65 1.94 1.21
N ALA A 76 22.98 2.02 2.36
CA ALA A 76 23.63 2.22 3.64
C ALA A 76 24.51 1.03 4.07
N PHE A 77 24.14 -0.20 3.68
CA PHE A 77 24.90 -1.42 4.02
C PHE A 77 25.81 -1.91 2.88
N ALA A 78 25.42 -1.68 1.63
CA ALA A 78 26.16 -2.07 0.43
C ALA A 78 26.13 -0.91 -0.58
N PRO A 79 27.14 -0.01 -0.55
CA PRO A 79 27.26 1.07 -1.51
C PRO A 79 27.31 0.49 -2.92
N SER A 80 26.54 1.04 -3.87
CA SER A 80 26.35 0.60 -5.27
C SER A 80 25.28 -0.47 -5.57
N PHE A 81 24.40 -0.80 -4.62
CA PHE A 81 23.24 -1.63 -4.92
C PHE A 81 22.28 -0.94 -5.95
N PRO A 82 21.75 -1.67 -6.94
CA PRO A 82 20.78 -1.11 -7.88
C PRO A 82 19.47 -0.70 -7.15
N PRO A 83 18.70 0.23 -7.73
CA PRO A 83 17.40 0.60 -7.17
C PRO A 83 16.47 -0.61 -7.05
N VAL A 84 15.72 -0.67 -5.95
CA VAL A 84 14.76 -1.75 -5.69
C VAL A 84 13.60 -1.62 -6.68
N SER A 85 13.45 -2.63 -7.53
CA SER A 85 12.40 -2.72 -8.57
C SER A 85 11.36 -3.80 -8.30
N ARG A 86 11.51 -4.55 -7.21
CA ARG A 86 10.62 -5.63 -6.79
C ARG A 86 10.48 -5.65 -5.27
N PHE A 87 9.37 -6.19 -4.76
CA PHE A 87 9.16 -6.44 -3.34
C PHE A 87 8.99 -7.94 -3.07
N GLY A 88 9.77 -8.47 -2.13
CA GLY A 88 9.76 -9.87 -1.69
C GLY A 88 10.00 -10.87 -2.82
N GLY A 89 10.59 -10.44 -3.94
CA GLY A 89 10.76 -11.25 -5.15
C GLY A 89 9.47 -11.59 -5.91
N VAL A 90 8.31 -11.10 -5.47
CA VAL A 90 6.99 -11.44 -6.05
C VAL A 90 6.32 -10.24 -6.71
N LEU A 91 6.41 -9.06 -6.10
CA LEU A 91 5.73 -7.85 -6.59
C LEU A 91 6.71 -7.00 -7.39
N THR A 92 6.62 -6.99 -8.71
CA THR A 92 7.47 -6.17 -9.59
C THR A 92 6.84 -4.81 -9.86
N LEU A 93 7.66 -3.75 -9.90
CA LEU A 93 7.23 -2.36 -10.15
C LEU A 93 7.05 -2.02 -11.64
N ASP A 94 6.88 -3.02 -12.49
CA ASP A 94 6.54 -2.82 -13.90
C ASP A 94 5.04 -2.62 -14.08
N LEU A 95 4.67 -1.68 -14.96
CA LEU A 95 3.28 -1.30 -15.20
C LEU A 95 2.32 -2.48 -15.45
N PRO A 96 2.60 -3.46 -16.33
CA PRO A 96 1.70 -4.59 -16.54
C PRO A 96 1.52 -5.45 -15.29
N ALA A 97 2.58 -5.63 -14.50
CA ALA A 97 2.54 -6.40 -13.27
C ALA A 97 1.77 -5.66 -12.15
N LEU A 98 1.73 -4.33 -12.19
CA LEU A 98 0.99 -3.50 -11.23
C LEU A 98 -0.53 -3.49 -11.47
N LEU A 99 -1.02 -3.88 -12.65
CA LEU A 99 -2.45 -3.85 -12.95
C LEU A 99 -3.27 -4.75 -12.00
N VAL A 100 -2.78 -5.95 -11.71
CA VAL A 100 -3.44 -6.89 -10.79
C VAL A 100 -3.54 -6.34 -9.37
N PRO A 101 -2.44 -5.90 -8.71
CA PRO A 101 -2.52 -5.35 -7.37
C PRO A 101 -3.28 -4.01 -7.31
N LEU A 102 -3.27 -3.20 -8.38
CA LEU A 102 -4.11 -2.00 -8.46
C LEU A 102 -5.61 -2.35 -8.54
N ALA A 103 -5.98 -3.33 -9.38
CA ALA A 103 -7.37 -3.80 -9.45
C ALA A 103 -7.83 -4.39 -8.11
N ALA A 104 -6.97 -5.16 -7.45
CA ALA A 104 -7.23 -5.66 -6.10
C ALA A 104 -7.40 -4.52 -5.10
N ALA A 105 -6.55 -3.49 -5.14
CA ALA A 105 -6.66 -2.32 -4.26
C ALA A 105 -7.97 -1.56 -4.48
N VAL A 106 -8.42 -1.39 -5.72
CA VAL A 106 -9.74 -0.81 -6.03
C VAL A 106 -10.85 -1.64 -5.40
N ALA A 107 -10.83 -2.96 -5.57
CA ALA A 107 -11.84 -3.86 -5.02
C ALA A 107 -11.86 -3.83 -3.48
N LEU A 108 -10.69 -3.94 -2.84
CA LEU A 108 -10.55 -3.88 -1.38
C LEU A 108 -10.98 -2.52 -0.81
N GLY A 109 -10.58 -1.44 -1.48
CA GLY A 109 -10.97 -0.08 -1.11
C GLY A 109 -12.47 0.15 -1.26
N ALA A 110 -13.11 -0.41 -2.30
CA ALA A 110 -14.55 -0.35 -2.49
C ALA A 110 -15.30 -1.15 -1.41
N ILE A 111 -14.85 -2.37 -1.11
CA ILE A 111 -15.42 -3.22 -0.04
C ILE A 111 -15.30 -2.53 1.31
N GLY A 112 -14.10 -2.04 1.64
CA GLY A 112 -13.85 -1.29 2.86
C GLY A 112 -14.69 -0.02 2.93
N GLY A 113 -14.74 0.75 1.83
CA GLY A 113 -15.55 1.96 1.72
C GLY A 113 -17.02 1.73 1.97
N PHE A 114 -17.59 0.69 1.36
CA PHE A 114 -18.98 0.28 1.57
C PHE A 114 -19.26 -0.07 3.04
N ALA A 115 -18.37 -0.85 3.68
CA ALA A 115 -18.49 -1.18 5.10
C ALA A 115 -18.35 0.07 5.98
N GLY A 116 -17.41 0.96 5.66
CA GLY A 116 -17.14 2.19 6.41
C GLY A 116 -18.30 3.18 6.42
N GLU A 117 -19.10 3.25 5.36
CA GLU A 117 -20.33 4.07 5.35
C GLU A 117 -21.42 3.54 6.28
N ARG A 118 -21.40 2.24 6.59
CA ARG A 118 -22.35 1.61 7.51
C ARG A 118 -21.87 1.64 8.95
N LEU A 119 -20.56 1.63 9.17
CA LEU A 119 -19.94 1.47 10.48
C LEU A 119 -19.50 2.79 11.12
N LEU A 120 -19.06 3.76 10.32
CA LEU A 120 -18.56 5.03 10.83
C LEU A 120 -19.67 6.08 10.81
N PRO A 121 -19.85 6.85 11.90
CA PRO A 121 -20.80 7.95 11.91
C PRO A 121 -20.46 8.91 10.77
N THR A 122 -21.48 9.29 9.99
CA THR A 122 -21.40 10.38 9.03
C THR A 122 -21.26 11.68 9.81
N GLY A 123 -20.06 11.97 10.29
CA GLY A 123 -19.72 13.30 10.82
C GLY A 123 -19.90 14.32 9.70
N GLY A 124 -20.83 15.25 9.92
CA GLY A 124 -21.07 16.43 9.08
C GLY A 124 -19.88 17.38 9.08
#